data_AF-A0A1Z5S5M9-F1
#
_entry.id   AF-A0A1Z5S5M9-F1
#
_cell.length_a   1.000
_cell.length_b   1.000
_cell.length_c   1.000
_cell.angle_alpha   90.00
_cell.angle_beta   90.00
_cell.angle_gamma   90.00
#
_symmetry.space_group_name_H-M   'P 1'
#
loop_
_entity.id
_entity.type
_entity.pdbx_description
1 polymer ?
#
loop_
_entity_poly.entity_id
_entity_poly.type
_entity_poly.pdbx_seq_one_letter_code
_entity_poly.pdbx_strand_id
1 'polypeptide(L)'
;MVSARIVLLLLATLLCAGAAVASSWEDHDGHRCARRCEDRPWHQRARCVEQCREEEERERQQQEERGRGDRHEHDRRGEGSSSGDEREQEQEQGRRPYVFDRRSFRRVVRSEQGSVRALRPFHEASKLLRGIRNYRVAVLEANPRSFVVPSHTDAHCIGYVVQGEGVVTTIENGERRSYTIKEGHIFVAPAGAITYLANTDGRKKLVIAKILHTISVPGEFQFFFGPGGRNPESFLSSFSKSIQRAAYKTSSDRLERLFGKRGQDKGVIVRATEEQIRELRHQASSEGGHGPHWPLPPFGESHGPYSLLDQRPSIGNQHGQLYEADARSFRDLADHDVSVSFANITAGSMSAPLFNTRAFKIAYVARGQGNAEIVCPHQQQQSQSQRGGKGRRRSEEEEEEGGSSEEEEAGQGYRTIRARLSQGTVFVVPVGHPFVAVAARDSNLEIVCFELRAEKNEKVFLAGADNVLKKLDRVAKALSFAAKAEEVDEVLGARREKGFLPGPEEESGRREEREREEEERGGRHGGRGEREKEEEEEEEREGRHGGRGQRKQEEEEREGRHGGRGRREEAAETLLRMVTARM
;
A
#
# COMPACT_ATOMS: atom_id res chain seq x y z
N MET A 1 17.61 -56.46 -3.99
CA MET A 1 18.76 -55.62 -4.39
C MET A 1 18.69 -55.04 -5.81
N VAL A 2 17.63 -55.29 -6.61
CA VAL A 2 17.52 -54.76 -7.99
C VAL A 2 16.86 -53.37 -8.05
N SER A 3 15.98 -53.03 -7.10
CA SER A 3 15.24 -51.75 -7.11
C SER A 3 16.10 -50.52 -6.78
N ALA A 4 17.07 -50.64 -5.87
CA ALA A 4 17.91 -49.49 -5.47
C ALA A 4 18.86 -49.02 -6.58
N ARG A 5 19.31 -49.93 -7.46
CA ARG A 5 20.21 -49.60 -8.58
C ARG A 5 19.49 -48.83 -9.70
N ILE A 6 18.20 -49.08 -9.91
CA ILE A 6 17.40 -48.39 -10.93
C ILE A 6 17.09 -46.96 -10.48
N VAL A 7 16.79 -46.76 -9.20
CA VAL A 7 16.55 -45.42 -8.63
C VAL A 7 17.83 -44.56 -8.67
N LEU A 8 19.00 -45.14 -8.39
CA LEU A 8 20.28 -44.45 -8.50
C LEU A 8 20.63 -44.06 -9.94
N LEU A 9 20.32 -44.91 -10.92
CA LEU A 9 20.52 -44.60 -12.35
C LEU A 9 19.55 -43.51 -12.85
N LEU A 10 18.31 -43.48 -12.35
CA LEU A 10 17.34 -42.44 -12.68
C LEU A 10 17.71 -41.09 -12.05
N LEU A 11 18.24 -41.08 -10.81
CA LEU A 11 18.75 -39.86 -10.18
C LEU A 11 20.00 -39.32 -10.87
N ALA A 12 20.93 -40.20 -11.29
CA ALA A 12 22.12 -39.79 -12.03
C ALA A 12 21.79 -39.19 -13.40
N THR A 13 20.79 -39.74 -14.10
CA THR A 13 20.34 -39.20 -15.41
C THR A 13 19.60 -37.87 -15.28
N LEU A 14 18.83 -37.66 -14.21
CA LEU A 14 18.21 -36.37 -13.89
C LEU A 14 19.24 -35.29 -13.52
N LEU A 15 20.31 -35.64 -12.80
CA LEU A 15 21.43 -34.74 -12.49
C LEU A 15 22.23 -34.37 -13.75
N CYS A 16 22.47 -35.32 -14.66
CA CYS A 16 23.13 -35.03 -15.95
C CYS A 16 22.26 -34.18 -16.89
N ALA A 17 20.93 -34.34 -16.87
CA ALA A 17 20.01 -33.52 -17.66
C ALA A 17 19.88 -32.09 -17.10
N GLY A 18 19.92 -31.91 -15.78
CA GLY A 18 19.92 -30.59 -15.14
C GLY A 18 21.17 -29.77 -15.46
N ALA A 19 22.34 -30.42 -15.52
CA ALA A 19 23.60 -29.76 -15.91
C ALA A 19 23.63 -29.35 -17.41
N ALA A 20 23.00 -30.13 -18.29
CA ALA A 20 22.95 -29.84 -19.73
C ALA A 20 21.99 -28.71 -20.11
N VAL A 21 20.97 -28.42 -19.30
CA VAL A 21 20.05 -27.28 -19.54
C VAL A 21 20.64 -25.98 -18.98
N ALA A 22 21.36 -26.05 -17.85
CA ALA A 22 22.04 -24.90 -17.25
C ALA A 22 23.18 -24.35 -18.13
N SER A 23 23.88 -25.20 -18.89
CA SER A 23 24.95 -24.77 -19.81
C SER A 23 24.45 -24.20 -21.15
N SER A 24 23.15 -24.33 -21.48
CA SER A 24 22.64 -23.89 -22.80
C SER A 24 22.32 -22.39 -22.90
N TRP A 25 22.32 -21.65 -21.79
CA TRP A 25 22.04 -20.21 -21.77
C TRP A 25 23.30 -19.33 -21.77
N GLU A 26 24.50 -19.91 -21.62
CA GLU A 26 25.79 -19.20 -21.74
C GLU A 26 26.46 -19.34 -23.13
N ASP A 27 25.97 -20.19 -24.03
CA ASP A 27 26.71 -20.55 -25.26
C ASP A 27 26.34 -19.74 -26.51
N HIS A 28 25.33 -18.86 -26.43
CA HIS A 28 24.81 -18.15 -27.61
C HIS A 28 25.75 -17.05 -28.14
N ASP A 29 26.46 -16.35 -27.25
CA ASP A 29 27.45 -15.31 -27.59
C ASP A 29 28.81 -15.95 -27.98
N GLY A 30 29.14 -17.09 -27.39
CA GLY A 30 30.30 -17.90 -27.76
C GLY A 30 30.32 -18.33 -29.23
N HIS A 31 29.18 -18.82 -29.73
CA HIS A 31 29.06 -19.23 -31.13
C HIS A 31 29.13 -18.07 -32.13
N ARG A 32 28.70 -16.86 -31.74
CA ARG A 32 28.74 -15.66 -32.58
C ARG A 32 30.17 -15.15 -32.74
N CYS A 33 30.91 -15.01 -31.64
CA CYS A 33 32.32 -14.61 -31.66
C CYS A 33 33.22 -15.66 -32.34
N ALA A 34 32.92 -16.95 -32.17
CA ALA A 34 33.65 -18.03 -32.85
C ALA A 34 33.53 -17.94 -34.39
N ARG A 35 32.34 -17.60 -34.92
CA ARG A 35 32.14 -17.35 -36.36
C ARG A 35 32.84 -16.08 -36.84
N ARG A 36 32.79 -14.99 -36.06
CA ARG A 36 33.43 -13.71 -36.43
C ARG A 36 34.96 -13.80 -36.53
N CYS A 37 35.56 -14.75 -35.82
CA CYS A 37 37.01 -14.99 -35.80
C CYS A 37 37.47 -16.15 -36.70
N GLU A 38 36.58 -16.71 -37.52
CA GLU A 38 36.88 -17.91 -38.33
C GLU A 38 37.98 -17.64 -39.37
N ASP A 39 38.08 -16.44 -39.93
CA ASP A 39 39.10 -16.11 -40.94
C ASP A 39 40.50 -15.81 -40.36
N ARG A 40 40.68 -15.89 -39.03
CA ARG A 40 41.99 -15.66 -38.37
C ARG A 40 42.88 -16.91 -38.40
N PRO A 41 44.22 -16.75 -38.48
CA PRO A 41 45.16 -17.86 -38.28
C PRO A 41 44.90 -18.58 -36.95
N TRP A 42 45.05 -19.91 -36.94
CA TRP A 42 44.66 -20.76 -35.80
C TRP A 42 45.27 -20.33 -34.46
N HIS A 43 46.50 -19.83 -34.46
CA HIS A 43 47.23 -19.36 -33.27
C HIS A 43 46.72 -18.01 -32.72
N GLN A 44 45.89 -17.28 -33.48
CA GLN A 44 45.30 -16.00 -33.08
C GLN A 44 43.78 -16.09 -32.84
N ARG A 45 43.15 -17.20 -33.21
CA ARG A 45 41.70 -17.40 -33.04
C ARG A 45 41.25 -17.30 -31.58
N ALA A 46 41.99 -17.91 -30.65
CA ALA A 46 41.66 -17.86 -29.23
C ALA A 46 41.63 -16.42 -28.69
N ARG A 47 42.67 -15.62 -28.97
CA ARG A 47 42.73 -14.20 -28.59
C ARG A 47 41.64 -13.37 -29.26
N CYS A 48 41.31 -13.66 -30.52
CA CYS A 48 40.25 -12.95 -31.23
C CYS A 48 38.87 -13.19 -30.59
N VAL A 49 38.57 -14.44 -30.22
CA VAL A 49 37.28 -14.78 -29.59
C VAL A 49 37.17 -14.17 -28.19
N GLU A 50 38.26 -14.13 -27.43
CA GLU A 50 38.32 -13.50 -26.12
C GLU A 50 38.08 -11.98 -26.20
N GLN A 51 38.77 -11.30 -27.12
CA GLN A 51 38.55 -9.86 -27.36
C GLN A 51 37.13 -9.54 -27.85
N CYS A 52 36.55 -10.40 -28.68
CA CYS A 52 35.17 -10.24 -29.15
C CYS A 52 34.16 -10.34 -27.99
N ARG A 53 34.39 -11.24 -27.03
CA ARG A 53 33.53 -11.37 -25.85
C ARG A 53 33.63 -10.15 -24.94
N GLU A 54 34.84 -9.63 -24.70
CA GLU A 54 35.04 -8.41 -23.92
C GLU A 54 34.40 -7.18 -24.60
N GLU A 55 34.39 -7.13 -25.92
CA GLU A 55 33.75 -6.06 -26.70
C GLU A 55 32.22 -6.12 -26.57
N GLU A 56 31.60 -7.31 -26.73
CA GLU A 56 30.15 -7.49 -26.56
C GLU A 56 29.66 -7.21 -25.12
N GLU A 57 30.45 -7.56 -24.10
CA GLU A 57 30.15 -7.24 -22.70
C GLU A 57 30.19 -5.73 -22.43
N ARG A 58 31.18 -5.02 -22.99
CA ARG A 58 31.28 -3.56 -22.87
C ARG A 58 30.14 -2.84 -23.58
N GLU A 59 29.71 -3.35 -24.74
CA GLU A 59 28.56 -2.81 -25.47
C GLU A 59 27.24 -3.03 -24.71
N ARG A 60 27.05 -4.19 -24.06
CA ARG A 60 25.90 -4.45 -23.19
C ARG A 60 25.87 -3.52 -21.99
N GLN A 61 27.00 -3.33 -21.30
CA GLN A 61 27.09 -2.39 -20.17
C GLN A 61 26.80 -0.95 -20.60
N GLN A 62 27.28 -0.52 -21.78
CA GLN A 62 26.96 0.80 -22.32
C GLN A 62 25.49 0.93 -22.77
N GLN A 63 24.85 -0.13 -23.25
CA GLN A 63 23.42 -0.14 -23.56
C GLN A 63 22.55 -0.08 -22.31
N GLU A 64 22.96 -0.74 -21.22
CA GLU A 64 22.26 -0.65 -19.93
C GLU A 64 22.39 0.73 -19.27
N GLU A 65 23.56 1.38 -19.40
CA GLU A 65 23.76 2.77 -18.96
C GLU A 65 23.00 3.79 -19.82
N ARG A 66 22.99 3.63 -21.16
CA ARG A 66 22.20 4.48 -22.06
C ARG A 66 20.68 4.26 -21.88
N GLY A 67 20.25 3.02 -21.60
CA GLY A 67 18.86 2.69 -21.29
C GLY A 67 18.33 3.27 -19.97
N ARG A 68 19.23 3.62 -19.03
CA ARG A 68 18.90 4.39 -17.82
C ARG A 68 18.83 5.91 -18.04
N GLY A 69 19.56 6.44 -19.03
CA GLY A 69 19.54 7.87 -19.38
C GLY A 69 18.39 8.30 -20.29
N ASP A 70 17.97 7.43 -21.23
CA ASP A 70 17.02 7.82 -22.30
C ASP A 70 15.54 7.70 -21.90
N ARG A 71 15.23 7.11 -20.74
CA ARG A 71 13.88 7.19 -20.14
C ARG A 71 13.57 8.55 -19.50
N HIS A 72 14.54 9.45 -19.43
CA HIS A 72 14.39 10.77 -18.78
C HIS A 72 14.18 11.94 -19.75
N GLU A 73 14.22 11.73 -21.08
CA GLU A 73 14.05 12.82 -22.07
C GLU A 73 12.83 12.68 -23.00
N HIS A 74 12.20 11.50 -23.11
CA HIS A 74 11.04 11.32 -23.99
C HIS A 74 9.66 11.58 -23.36
N ASP A 75 9.60 11.94 -22.07
CA ASP A 75 8.37 12.38 -21.36
C ASP A 75 8.19 13.91 -21.33
N ARG A 76 9.03 14.70 -22.03
CA ARG A 76 8.98 16.18 -22.00
C ARG A 76 8.45 16.86 -23.26
N ARG A 77 7.95 16.13 -24.27
CA ARG A 77 7.30 16.75 -25.43
C ARG A 77 6.04 16.02 -25.85
N GLY A 78 5.02 16.18 -25.00
CA GLY A 78 3.65 15.73 -25.26
C GLY A 78 2.66 16.32 -24.27
N GLU A 79 2.84 17.58 -23.84
CA GLU A 79 1.83 18.27 -23.04
C GLU A 79 0.76 18.89 -23.94
N GLY A 80 -0.45 18.40 -23.76
CA GLY A 80 -1.67 18.95 -24.32
C GLY A 80 -2.85 18.68 -23.39
N SER A 81 -2.76 19.23 -22.17
CA SER A 81 -3.81 19.39 -21.16
C SER A 81 -4.01 18.25 -20.13
N SER A 82 -3.88 18.62 -18.85
CA SER A 82 -4.18 17.88 -17.60
C SER A 82 -3.00 17.30 -16.78
N SER A 83 -1.84 17.95 -16.75
CA SER A 83 -0.69 17.59 -15.88
C SER A 83 -0.57 18.38 -14.56
N GLY A 84 -1.69 18.94 -14.06
CA GLY A 84 -1.74 19.59 -12.74
C GLY A 84 -2.01 18.62 -11.57
N ASP A 85 -2.77 17.55 -11.80
CA ASP A 85 -3.26 16.66 -10.74
C ASP A 85 -2.31 15.52 -10.35
N GLU A 86 -1.31 15.19 -11.19
CA GLU A 86 -0.47 14.00 -10.97
C GLU A 86 0.75 14.27 -10.08
N ARG A 87 1.30 15.51 -10.11
CA ARG A 87 2.43 15.90 -9.24
C ARG A 87 2.02 16.17 -7.80
N GLU A 88 0.75 16.50 -7.56
CA GLU A 88 0.18 16.58 -6.21
C GLU A 88 -0.07 15.18 -5.62
N GLN A 89 -0.41 14.18 -6.45
CA GLN A 89 -0.72 12.81 -6.01
C GLN A 89 0.50 11.98 -5.58
N GLU A 90 1.70 12.24 -6.10
CA GLU A 90 2.93 11.60 -5.61
C GLU A 90 3.42 12.19 -4.28
N GLN A 91 3.10 13.46 -3.99
CA GLN A 91 3.43 14.11 -2.71
C GLN A 91 2.43 13.77 -1.59
N GLU A 92 1.16 13.48 -1.91
CA GLU A 92 0.16 13.08 -0.89
C GLU A 92 0.33 11.64 -0.39
N GLN A 93 0.77 10.70 -1.24
CA GLN A 93 0.93 9.29 -0.85
C GLN A 93 2.01 9.05 0.22
N GLY A 94 2.92 10.01 0.43
CA GLY A 94 3.89 9.97 1.54
C GLY A 94 3.28 10.22 2.92
N ARG A 95 2.08 10.84 3.01
CA ARG A 95 1.55 11.39 4.27
C ARG A 95 0.69 10.41 5.09
N ARG A 96 0.16 9.33 4.51
CA ARG A 96 -0.76 8.39 5.20
C ARG A 96 -0.54 6.92 4.76
N PRO A 97 0.44 6.20 5.34
CA PRO A 97 0.86 4.87 4.86
C PRO A 97 -0.19 3.76 5.02
N TYR A 98 -1.29 4.03 5.72
CA TYR A 98 -2.31 3.06 6.10
C TYR A 98 -3.70 3.37 5.56
N VAL A 99 -3.86 4.45 4.77
CA VAL A 99 -5.17 4.92 4.31
C VAL A 99 -5.16 5.01 2.80
N PHE A 100 -6.13 4.36 2.18
CA PHE A 100 -6.30 4.26 0.74
C PHE A 100 -7.69 4.73 0.37
N ASP A 101 -7.77 5.88 -0.27
CA ASP A 101 -9.04 6.41 -0.74
C ASP A 101 -9.53 5.65 -1.99
N ARG A 102 -10.70 6.05 -2.51
CA ARG A 102 -11.26 5.46 -3.72
C ARG A 102 -10.35 5.65 -4.96
N ARG A 103 -9.51 6.70 -4.99
CA ARG A 103 -8.59 7.02 -6.10
C ARG A 103 -7.35 6.13 -6.09
N SER A 104 -6.98 5.62 -4.93
CA SER A 104 -5.87 4.67 -4.73
C SER A 104 -6.09 3.34 -5.46
N PHE A 105 -7.33 3.02 -5.83
CA PHE A 105 -7.68 1.82 -6.57
C PHE A 105 -7.42 1.95 -8.07
N ARG A 106 -6.68 0.99 -8.63
CA ARG A 106 -6.53 0.84 -10.08
C ARG A 106 -7.60 -0.08 -10.65
N ARG A 107 -8.11 0.25 -11.83
CA ARG A 107 -9.10 -0.58 -12.53
C ARG A 107 -8.36 -1.72 -13.25
N VAL A 108 -8.51 -2.94 -12.73
CA VAL A 108 -7.90 -4.15 -13.32
C VAL A 108 -8.79 -4.80 -14.37
N VAL A 109 -10.10 -4.55 -14.30
CA VAL A 109 -11.08 -4.95 -15.34
C VAL A 109 -12.00 -3.78 -15.62
N ARG A 110 -12.17 -3.45 -16.90
CA ARG A 110 -13.11 -2.43 -17.38
C ARG A 110 -14.06 -3.03 -18.42
N SER A 111 -15.34 -2.80 -18.22
CA SER A 111 -16.39 -3.14 -19.18
C SER A 111 -17.54 -2.13 -19.09
N GLU A 112 -18.47 -2.15 -20.02
CA GLU A 112 -19.68 -1.32 -19.96
C GLU A 112 -20.60 -1.73 -18.80
N GLN A 113 -20.61 -3.02 -18.44
CA GLN A 113 -21.54 -3.58 -17.46
C GLN A 113 -20.96 -3.66 -16.05
N GLY A 114 -19.75 -3.12 -15.83
CA GLY A 114 -19.13 -3.11 -14.52
C GLY A 114 -17.62 -2.94 -14.56
N SER A 115 -17.00 -3.07 -13.38
CA SER A 115 -15.56 -3.01 -13.24
C SER A 115 -15.06 -3.84 -12.06
N VAL A 116 -13.80 -4.26 -12.13
CA VAL A 116 -13.04 -4.72 -10.98
C VAL A 116 -11.93 -3.71 -10.73
N ARG A 117 -11.81 -3.27 -9.49
CA ARG A 117 -10.78 -2.36 -9.03
C ARG A 117 -9.96 -3.05 -7.95
N ALA A 118 -8.66 -2.83 -7.91
CA ALA A 118 -7.78 -3.35 -6.88
C ALA A 118 -6.77 -2.29 -6.42
N LEU A 119 -6.40 -2.30 -5.14
CA LEU A 119 -5.29 -1.49 -4.63
C LEU A 119 -3.96 -1.97 -5.21
N ARG A 120 -2.96 -1.10 -5.32
CA ARG A 120 -1.57 -1.53 -5.59
C ARG A 120 -1.08 -2.50 -4.50
N PRO A 121 -0.07 -3.34 -4.75
CA PRO A 121 0.52 -4.17 -3.72
C PRO A 121 0.90 -3.34 -2.48
N PHE A 122 0.54 -3.81 -1.29
CA PHE A 122 0.72 -3.03 -0.05
C PHE A 122 2.18 -2.65 0.23
N HIS A 123 3.12 -3.52 -0.15
CA HIS A 123 4.54 -3.30 0.05
C HIS A 123 5.12 -2.21 -0.86
N GLU A 124 4.46 -1.90 -1.99
CA GLU A 124 4.79 -0.75 -2.85
C GLU A 124 4.26 0.55 -2.25
N ALA A 125 3.07 0.51 -1.63
CA ALA A 125 2.48 1.68 -1.01
C ALA A 125 3.23 2.13 0.25
N SER A 126 3.69 1.18 1.07
CA SER A 126 4.50 1.49 2.25
C SER A 126 5.36 0.30 2.69
N LYS A 127 6.61 0.59 3.06
CA LYS A 127 7.51 -0.40 3.67
C LYS A 127 6.93 -0.97 4.99
N LEU A 128 6.08 -0.21 5.68
CA LEU A 128 5.42 -0.64 6.92
C LEU A 128 4.37 -1.73 6.71
N LEU A 129 3.91 -1.95 5.47
CA LEU A 129 2.90 -2.95 5.13
C LEU A 129 3.48 -4.21 4.47
N ARG A 130 4.80 -4.42 4.54
CA ARG A 130 5.48 -5.64 4.04
C ARG A 130 4.92 -6.92 4.66
N GLY A 131 4.44 -6.87 5.90
CA GLY A 131 3.84 -8.01 6.60
C GLY A 131 2.59 -8.60 5.91
N ILE A 132 1.92 -7.82 5.07
CA ILE A 132 0.72 -8.23 4.32
C ILE A 132 0.95 -8.19 2.80
N ARG A 133 2.21 -8.30 2.36
CA ARG A 133 2.59 -8.20 0.93
C ARG A 133 1.89 -9.20 0.01
N ASN A 134 1.48 -10.37 0.54
CA ASN A 134 0.79 -11.44 -0.21
C ASN A 134 -0.72 -11.20 -0.34
N TYR A 135 -1.23 -10.07 0.17
CA TYR A 135 -2.66 -9.78 0.16
C TYR A 135 -2.98 -8.59 -0.74
N ARG A 136 -4.14 -8.64 -1.40
CA ARG A 136 -4.66 -7.56 -2.24
C ARG A 136 -6.11 -7.32 -1.91
N VAL A 137 -6.51 -6.04 -1.90
CA VAL A 137 -7.92 -5.65 -1.76
C VAL A 137 -8.49 -5.36 -3.13
N ALA A 138 -9.62 -5.97 -3.44
CA ALA A 138 -10.34 -5.75 -4.69
C ALA A 138 -11.82 -5.46 -4.43
N VAL A 139 -12.43 -4.68 -5.32
CA VAL A 139 -13.86 -4.38 -5.31
C VAL A 139 -14.42 -4.66 -6.70
N LEU A 140 -15.38 -5.57 -6.78
CA LEU A 140 -16.16 -5.84 -7.98
C LEU A 140 -17.46 -5.01 -7.91
N GLU A 141 -17.74 -4.27 -8.98
CA GLU A 141 -19.02 -3.60 -9.20
C GLU A 141 -19.63 -4.13 -10.51
N ALA A 142 -20.83 -4.72 -10.41
CA ALA A 142 -21.56 -5.28 -11.55
C ALA A 142 -22.94 -4.61 -11.67
N ASN A 143 -23.24 -4.07 -12.86
CA ASN A 143 -24.52 -3.41 -13.15
C ASN A 143 -25.69 -4.40 -13.06
N PRO A 144 -26.94 -3.91 -12.93
CA PRO A 144 -28.13 -4.76 -12.98
C PRO A 144 -28.13 -5.67 -14.21
N ARG A 145 -28.58 -6.92 -14.05
CA ARG A 145 -28.67 -7.92 -15.13
C ARG A 145 -27.36 -8.07 -15.91
N SER A 146 -26.28 -8.31 -15.18
CA SER A 146 -24.95 -8.49 -15.76
C SER A 146 -24.38 -9.85 -15.38
N PHE A 147 -23.44 -10.33 -16.19
CA PHE A 147 -22.76 -11.60 -16.04
C PHE A 147 -21.25 -11.38 -16.14
N VAL A 148 -20.52 -11.81 -15.13
CA VAL A 148 -19.05 -11.84 -15.11
C VAL A 148 -18.61 -13.16 -15.71
N VAL A 149 -17.85 -13.10 -16.81
CA VAL A 149 -17.46 -14.30 -17.55
C VAL A 149 -16.59 -15.24 -16.70
N PRO A 150 -16.66 -16.56 -16.91
CA PRO A 150 -15.90 -17.50 -16.12
C PRO A 150 -14.39 -17.31 -16.25
N SER A 151 -13.71 -17.27 -15.11
CA SER A 151 -12.26 -17.16 -15.02
C SER A 151 -11.77 -17.84 -13.75
N HIS A 152 -10.51 -18.22 -13.73
CA HIS A 152 -9.82 -18.58 -12.49
C HIS A 152 -8.71 -17.57 -12.19
N THR A 153 -8.29 -17.51 -10.94
CA THR A 153 -7.20 -16.65 -10.47
C THR A 153 -6.12 -17.48 -9.78
N ASP A 154 -4.88 -17.01 -9.81
CA ASP A 154 -3.74 -17.52 -9.04
C ASP A 154 -3.71 -16.96 -7.59
N ALA A 155 -4.88 -16.66 -7.04
CA ALA A 155 -5.07 -16.14 -5.70
C ALA A 155 -6.39 -16.68 -5.12
N HIS A 156 -6.39 -17.02 -3.83
CA HIS A 156 -7.62 -17.33 -3.09
C HIS A 156 -8.42 -16.04 -2.90
N CYS A 157 -9.72 -16.08 -3.14
CA CYS A 157 -10.61 -14.94 -3.02
C CYS A 157 -11.63 -15.16 -1.91
N ILE A 158 -11.62 -14.29 -0.90
CA ILE A 158 -12.67 -14.23 0.12
C ILE A 158 -13.48 -12.96 -0.16
N GLY A 159 -14.76 -13.14 -0.51
CA GLY A 159 -15.65 -12.06 -0.91
C GLY A 159 -16.76 -11.81 0.10
N TYR A 160 -17.00 -10.54 0.44
CA TYR A 160 -18.16 -10.08 1.20
C TYR A 160 -19.08 -9.27 0.28
N VAL A 161 -20.36 -9.62 0.24
CA VAL A 161 -21.37 -8.90 -0.55
C VAL A 161 -21.79 -7.64 0.19
N VAL A 162 -21.31 -6.50 -0.29
CA VAL A 162 -21.57 -5.18 0.29
C VAL A 162 -22.96 -4.67 -0.08
N GLN A 163 -23.41 -4.95 -1.30
CA GLN A 163 -24.70 -4.46 -1.79
C GLN A 163 -25.22 -5.37 -2.91
N GLY A 164 -26.54 -5.56 -2.93
CA GLY A 164 -27.24 -6.24 -4.02
C GLY A 164 -27.32 -7.75 -3.84
N GLU A 165 -27.79 -8.42 -4.88
CA GLU A 165 -27.97 -9.87 -4.91
C GLU A 165 -27.52 -10.46 -6.24
N GLY A 166 -27.12 -11.72 -6.20
CA GLY A 166 -26.53 -12.38 -7.35
C GLY A 166 -26.49 -13.88 -7.22
N VAL A 167 -25.87 -14.51 -8.20
CA VAL A 167 -25.49 -15.91 -8.18
C VAL A 167 -23.97 -15.97 -8.32
N VAL A 168 -23.33 -16.79 -7.49
CA VAL A 168 -21.93 -17.19 -7.65
C VAL A 168 -21.89 -18.66 -8.01
N THR A 169 -21.09 -19.01 -9.00
CA THR A 169 -20.85 -20.40 -9.37
C THR A 169 -19.37 -20.66 -9.43
N THR A 170 -18.94 -21.73 -8.76
CA THR A 170 -17.56 -22.17 -8.68
C THR A 170 -17.46 -23.60 -9.21
N ILE A 171 -16.44 -23.85 -10.03
CA ILE A 171 -16.10 -25.18 -10.53
C ILE A 171 -14.72 -25.54 -9.99
N GLU A 172 -14.67 -26.58 -9.17
CA GLU A 172 -13.47 -27.07 -8.48
C GLU A 172 -13.50 -28.60 -8.42
N ASN A 173 -12.35 -29.25 -8.64
CA ASN A 173 -12.24 -30.72 -8.63
C ASN A 173 -13.25 -31.45 -9.54
N GLY A 174 -13.68 -30.78 -10.63
CA GLY A 174 -14.67 -31.32 -11.57
C GLY A 174 -16.13 -31.15 -11.13
N GLU A 175 -16.37 -30.66 -9.90
CA GLU A 175 -17.71 -30.38 -9.39
C GLU A 175 -18.10 -28.94 -9.65
N ARG A 176 -19.33 -28.72 -10.13
CA ARG A 176 -19.93 -27.40 -10.26
C ARG A 176 -20.84 -27.15 -9.08
N ARG A 177 -20.71 -25.98 -8.46
CA ARG A 177 -21.55 -25.57 -7.33
C ARG A 177 -22.00 -24.13 -7.50
N SER A 178 -23.31 -23.93 -7.45
CA SER A 178 -23.93 -22.62 -7.67
C SER A 178 -24.79 -22.19 -6.49
N TYR A 179 -24.65 -20.94 -6.05
CA TYR A 179 -25.32 -20.40 -4.87
C TYR A 179 -25.83 -18.99 -5.10
N THR A 180 -26.97 -18.69 -4.47
CA THR A 180 -27.49 -17.32 -4.39
C THR A 180 -26.74 -16.55 -3.31
N ILE A 181 -26.35 -15.32 -3.62
CA ILE A 181 -25.67 -14.41 -2.71
C ILE A 181 -26.48 -13.12 -2.56
N LYS A 182 -26.57 -12.61 -1.33
CA LYS A 182 -27.20 -11.32 -1.00
C LYS A 182 -26.29 -10.52 -0.07
N GLU A 183 -26.60 -9.25 0.13
CA GLU A 183 -25.93 -8.37 1.09
C GLU A 183 -25.70 -9.07 2.45
N GLY A 184 -24.48 -9.00 2.96
CA GLY A 184 -24.05 -9.68 4.18
C GLY A 184 -23.52 -11.11 3.99
N HIS A 185 -23.58 -11.68 2.78
CA HIS A 185 -23.00 -13.00 2.51
C HIS A 185 -21.47 -12.93 2.36
N ILE A 186 -20.80 -13.94 2.91
CA ILE A 186 -19.38 -14.24 2.69
C ILE A 186 -19.28 -15.48 1.82
N PHE A 187 -18.39 -15.50 0.84
CA PHE A 187 -18.07 -16.70 0.09
C PHE A 187 -16.56 -16.80 -0.15
N VAL A 188 -16.08 -18.01 -0.36
CA VAL A 188 -14.68 -18.30 -0.70
C VAL A 188 -14.63 -18.92 -2.09
N ALA A 189 -13.69 -18.43 -2.90
CA ALA A 189 -13.33 -19.00 -4.19
C ALA A 189 -11.83 -19.32 -4.17
N PRO A 190 -11.46 -20.61 -4.07
CA PRO A 190 -10.05 -21.01 -4.03
C PRO A 190 -9.27 -20.62 -5.29
N ALA A 191 -7.95 -20.47 -5.16
CA ALA A 191 -7.07 -20.25 -6.29
C ALA A 191 -7.21 -21.42 -7.29
N GLY A 192 -7.26 -21.11 -8.58
CA GLY A 192 -7.45 -22.10 -9.66
C GLY A 192 -8.91 -22.53 -9.91
N ALA A 193 -9.84 -22.26 -8.98
CA ALA A 193 -11.25 -22.59 -9.19
C ALA A 193 -11.87 -21.67 -10.25
N ILE A 194 -12.57 -22.26 -11.23
CA ILE A 194 -13.25 -21.48 -12.27
C ILE A 194 -14.51 -20.88 -11.67
N THR A 195 -14.54 -19.55 -11.57
CA THR A 195 -15.63 -18.81 -10.93
C THR A 195 -16.30 -17.87 -11.94
N TYR A 196 -17.63 -17.82 -11.89
CA TYR A 196 -18.43 -16.80 -12.57
C TYR A 196 -19.53 -16.27 -11.66
N LEU A 197 -20.00 -15.06 -11.95
CA LEU A 197 -20.97 -14.33 -11.15
C LEU A 197 -22.05 -13.72 -12.03
N ALA A 198 -23.26 -13.63 -11.53
CA ALA A 198 -24.33 -12.87 -12.17
C ALA A 198 -24.94 -11.90 -11.18
N ASN A 199 -25.04 -10.62 -11.55
CA ASN A 199 -25.95 -9.71 -10.88
C ASN A 199 -27.35 -10.00 -11.39
N THR A 200 -28.18 -10.51 -10.47
CA THR A 200 -29.51 -10.96 -10.82
C THR A 200 -30.59 -9.90 -10.56
N ASP A 201 -30.23 -8.81 -9.87
CA ASP A 201 -31.10 -7.66 -9.60
C ASP A 201 -31.33 -6.84 -10.89
N GLY A 202 -32.55 -6.31 -11.05
CA GLY A 202 -32.94 -5.47 -12.19
C GLY A 202 -32.71 -3.97 -12.01
N ARG A 203 -32.31 -3.51 -10.81
CA ARG A 203 -32.22 -2.11 -10.42
C ARG A 203 -30.93 -1.78 -9.68
N LYS A 204 -30.49 -2.64 -8.75
CA LYS A 204 -29.31 -2.38 -7.91
C LYS A 204 -28.05 -2.98 -8.53
N LYS A 205 -26.92 -2.30 -8.31
CA LYS A 205 -25.60 -2.88 -8.58
C LYS A 205 -25.29 -3.96 -7.54
N LEU A 206 -24.57 -4.98 -7.98
CA LEU A 206 -23.92 -5.95 -7.10
C LEU A 206 -22.52 -5.42 -6.80
N VAL A 207 -22.22 -5.20 -5.52
CA VAL A 207 -20.93 -4.72 -5.04
C VAL A 207 -20.35 -5.76 -4.08
N ILE A 208 -19.14 -6.24 -4.38
CA ILE A 208 -18.46 -7.25 -3.59
C ILE A 208 -17.06 -6.73 -3.23
N ALA A 209 -16.80 -6.58 -1.93
CA ALA A 209 -15.46 -6.31 -1.40
C ALA A 209 -14.74 -7.64 -1.22
N LYS A 210 -13.48 -7.70 -1.64
CA LYS A 210 -12.70 -8.94 -1.69
C LYS A 210 -11.34 -8.72 -1.07
N ILE A 211 -10.89 -9.70 -0.31
CA ILE A 211 -9.48 -9.91 -0.03
C ILE A 211 -8.97 -11.07 -0.87
N LEU A 212 -7.86 -10.85 -1.56
CA LEU A 212 -7.17 -11.86 -2.36
C LEU A 212 -5.88 -12.25 -1.65
N HIS A 213 -5.65 -13.54 -1.46
CA HIS A 213 -4.39 -14.10 -0.97
C HIS A 213 -3.62 -14.71 -2.15
N THR A 214 -2.55 -14.04 -2.57
CA THR A 214 -1.74 -14.41 -3.73
C THR A 214 -0.84 -15.60 -3.39
N ILE A 215 -0.88 -16.66 -4.21
CA ILE A 215 -0.08 -17.88 -3.97
C ILE A 215 1.09 -18.05 -4.92
N SER A 216 1.12 -17.31 -6.03
CA SER A 216 2.21 -17.36 -7.01
C SER A 216 3.27 -16.29 -6.70
N VAL A 217 3.05 -15.05 -7.16
CA VAL A 217 3.96 -13.94 -6.92
C VAL A 217 3.39 -13.05 -5.80
N PRO A 218 4.16 -12.76 -4.73
CA PRO A 218 3.70 -11.94 -3.61
C PRO A 218 3.08 -10.60 -4.03
N GLY A 219 1.77 -10.49 -3.81
CA GLY A 219 1.04 -9.26 -4.08
C GLY A 219 0.62 -9.11 -5.54
N GLU A 220 0.91 -10.05 -6.43
CA GLU A 220 0.42 -10.08 -7.81
C GLU A 220 -0.64 -11.15 -8.00
N PHE A 221 -1.62 -10.86 -8.85
CA PHE A 221 -2.64 -11.83 -9.24
C PHE A 221 -3.08 -11.59 -10.69
N GLN A 222 -3.49 -12.66 -11.37
CA GLN A 222 -3.93 -12.64 -12.75
C GLN A 222 -5.29 -13.32 -12.92
N PHE A 223 -6.06 -12.82 -13.87
CA PHE A 223 -7.29 -13.48 -14.32
C PHE A 223 -6.99 -14.32 -15.55
N PHE A 224 -7.29 -15.61 -15.47
CA PHE A 224 -7.14 -16.56 -16.57
C PHE A 224 -8.51 -16.87 -17.16
N PHE A 225 -8.77 -16.32 -18.35
CA PHE A 225 -10.04 -16.47 -19.06
C PHE A 225 -9.98 -17.67 -20.01
N GLY A 226 -10.66 -18.76 -19.65
CA GLY A 226 -10.85 -19.91 -20.54
C GLY A 226 -11.93 -19.59 -21.57
N PRO A 227 -13.19 -19.37 -21.15
CA PRO A 227 -14.22 -18.77 -21.99
C PRO A 227 -13.88 -17.31 -22.31
N GLY A 228 -14.10 -16.91 -23.55
CA GLY A 228 -13.74 -15.58 -24.04
C GLY A 228 -13.60 -15.59 -25.55
N GLY A 229 -12.86 -14.63 -26.08
CA GLY A 229 -12.58 -14.54 -27.49
C GLY A 229 -11.50 -13.50 -27.73
N ARG A 230 -11.91 -12.34 -28.25
CA ARG A 230 -11.05 -11.18 -28.39
C ARG A 230 -10.97 -10.35 -27.11
N ASN A 231 -12.09 -10.23 -26.38
CA ASN A 231 -12.17 -9.42 -25.16
C ASN A 231 -13.17 -10.03 -24.14
N PRO A 232 -12.69 -10.63 -23.04
CA PRO A 232 -11.29 -10.87 -22.75
C PRO A 232 -10.68 -11.89 -23.73
N GLU A 233 -9.36 -11.80 -23.91
CA GLU A 233 -8.62 -12.79 -24.68
C GLU A 233 -8.70 -14.14 -23.98
N SER A 234 -9.11 -15.18 -24.73
CA SER A 234 -9.13 -16.54 -24.20
C SER A 234 -7.72 -17.13 -24.25
N PHE A 235 -7.21 -17.66 -23.12
CA PHE A 235 -5.92 -18.37 -23.13
C PHE A 235 -5.94 -19.63 -24.02
N LEU A 236 -7.12 -20.15 -24.36
CA LEU A 236 -7.25 -21.29 -25.28
C LEU A 236 -6.76 -20.94 -26.68
N SER A 237 -6.83 -19.66 -27.05
CA SER A 237 -6.34 -19.15 -28.34
C SER A 237 -4.81 -19.11 -28.42
N SER A 238 -4.12 -19.07 -27.28
CA SER A 238 -2.65 -19.03 -27.18
C SER A 238 -1.99 -20.39 -27.47
N PHE A 239 -2.71 -21.51 -27.36
CA PHE A 239 -2.18 -22.83 -27.75
C PHE A 239 -1.97 -22.90 -29.27
N SER A 240 -1.00 -23.71 -29.72
CA SER A 240 -0.77 -23.89 -31.15
C SER A 240 -1.99 -24.49 -31.85
N LYS A 241 -2.25 -24.09 -33.10
CA LYS A 241 -3.41 -24.58 -33.88
C LYS A 241 -3.43 -26.10 -34.00
N SER A 242 -2.26 -26.76 -34.07
CA SER A 242 -2.16 -28.22 -34.09
C SER A 242 -2.67 -28.83 -32.77
N ILE A 243 -2.24 -28.30 -31.63
CA ILE A 243 -2.72 -28.72 -30.30
C ILE A 243 -4.22 -28.50 -30.17
N GLN A 244 -4.73 -27.30 -30.51
CA GLN A 244 -6.16 -27.02 -30.36
C GLN A 244 -7.01 -27.97 -31.23
N ARG A 245 -6.61 -28.25 -32.48
CA ARG A 245 -7.31 -29.20 -33.35
C ARG A 245 -7.28 -30.63 -32.80
N ALA A 246 -6.14 -31.06 -32.26
CA ALA A 246 -6.00 -32.38 -31.65
C ALA A 246 -6.88 -32.51 -30.40
N ALA A 247 -6.88 -31.50 -29.52
CA ALA A 247 -7.64 -31.50 -28.27
C ALA A 247 -9.16 -31.47 -28.49
N TYR A 248 -9.65 -30.61 -29.39
CA TYR A 248 -11.09 -30.42 -29.61
C TYR A 248 -11.66 -31.23 -30.78
N LYS A 249 -10.81 -31.95 -31.53
CA LYS A 249 -11.19 -32.76 -32.70
C LYS A 249 -12.09 -31.99 -33.70
N THR A 250 -11.72 -30.75 -34.01
CA THR A 250 -12.51 -29.84 -34.87
C THR A 250 -11.60 -28.97 -35.75
N SER A 251 -12.18 -28.24 -36.71
CA SER A 251 -11.44 -27.34 -37.60
C SER A 251 -10.96 -26.07 -36.89
N SER A 252 -9.82 -25.54 -37.34
CA SER A 252 -9.26 -24.26 -36.85
C SER A 252 -10.24 -23.10 -37.05
N ASP A 253 -11.01 -23.07 -38.13
CA ASP A 253 -11.99 -22.00 -38.37
C ASP A 253 -13.15 -22.01 -37.37
N ARG A 254 -13.50 -23.19 -36.83
CA ARG A 254 -14.52 -23.27 -35.78
C ARG A 254 -13.95 -22.80 -34.44
N LEU A 255 -12.69 -23.14 -34.15
CA LEU A 255 -12.00 -22.72 -32.93
C LEU A 255 -11.73 -21.21 -32.92
N GLU A 256 -11.32 -20.64 -34.05
CA GLU A 256 -11.09 -19.20 -34.21
C GLU A 256 -12.38 -18.38 -34.02
N ARG A 257 -13.54 -18.95 -34.39
CA ARG A 257 -14.86 -18.35 -34.15
C ARG A 257 -15.30 -18.43 -32.69
N LEU A 258 -14.83 -19.42 -31.93
CA LEU A 258 -15.22 -19.60 -30.53
C LEU A 258 -14.28 -18.86 -29.57
N PHE A 259 -12.97 -19.09 -29.70
CA PHE A 259 -11.94 -18.63 -28.75
C PHE A 259 -11.00 -17.59 -29.34
N GLY A 260 -10.95 -17.45 -30.67
CA GLY A 260 -10.03 -16.56 -31.35
C GLY A 260 -10.53 -15.12 -31.50
N LYS A 261 -9.92 -14.37 -32.43
CA LYS A 261 -10.20 -12.94 -32.63
C LYS A 261 -11.61 -12.65 -33.15
N ARG A 262 -12.32 -13.68 -33.64
CA ARG A 262 -13.72 -13.62 -34.09
C ARG A 262 -14.73 -14.05 -33.01
N GLY A 263 -14.26 -14.39 -31.81
CA GLY A 263 -15.09 -14.79 -30.68
C GLY A 263 -15.70 -13.61 -29.93
N GLN A 264 -16.03 -13.83 -28.66
CA GLN A 264 -16.61 -12.81 -27.79
C GLN A 264 -15.71 -11.55 -27.69
N ASP A 265 -16.29 -10.36 -27.89
CA ASP A 265 -15.58 -9.06 -27.78
C ASP A 265 -16.28 -8.07 -26.82
N LYS A 266 -17.26 -8.55 -26.04
CA LYS A 266 -18.10 -7.72 -25.16
C LYS A 266 -17.45 -7.37 -23.81
N GLY A 267 -16.23 -7.85 -23.55
CA GLY A 267 -15.50 -7.65 -22.31
C GLY A 267 -15.82 -8.67 -21.21
N VAL A 268 -15.21 -8.48 -20.04
CA VAL A 268 -15.26 -9.43 -18.90
C VAL A 268 -16.61 -9.42 -18.18
N ILE A 269 -17.33 -8.31 -18.19
CA ILE A 269 -18.68 -8.22 -17.63
C ILE A 269 -19.62 -7.82 -18.75
N VAL A 270 -20.57 -8.70 -19.03
CA VAL A 270 -21.49 -8.60 -20.17
C VAL A 270 -22.92 -8.50 -19.68
N ARG A 271 -23.82 -8.03 -20.54
CA ARG A 271 -25.25 -7.94 -20.21
C ARG A 271 -25.89 -9.32 -20.35
N ALA A 272 -26.71 -9.69 -19.38
CA ALA A 272 -27.51 -10.91 -19.40
C ALA A 272 -28.99 -10.57 -19.63
N THR A 273 -29.71 -11.44 -20.34
CA THR A 273 -31.16 -11.31 -20.47
C THR A 273 -31.87 -11.77 -19.21
N GLU A 274 -33.15 -11.42 -19.07
CA GLU A 274 -33.95 -11.81 -17.91
C GLU A 274 -34.14 -13.33 -17.83
N GLU A 275 -34.29 -13.98 -18.99
CA GLU A 275 -34.37 -15.45 -19.10
C GLU A 275 -33.08 -16.12 -18.65
N GLN A 276 -31.93 -15.59 -19.08
CA GLN A 276 -30.61 -16.11 -18.69
C GLN A 276 -30.38 -15.97 -17.18
N ILE A 277 -30.75 -14.83 -16.60
CA ILE A 277 -30.66 -14.59 -15.15
C ILE A 277 -31.59 -15.53 -14.39
N ARG A 278 -32.82 -15.74 -14.87
CA ARG A 278 -33.79 -16.66 -14.25
C ARG A 278 -33.27 -18.08 -14.24
N GLU A 279 -32.66 -18.53 -15.32
CA GLU A 279 -32.05 -19.86 -15.42
C GLU A 279 -30.90 -20.03 -14.43
N LEU A 280 -30.00 -19.05 -14.34
CA LEU A 280 -28.89 -19.08 -13.36
C LEU A 280 -29.40 -19.15 -11.91
N ARG A 281 -30.45 -18.41 -11.58
CA ARG A 281 -31.11 -18.48 -10.26
C ARG A 281 -31.75 -19.85 -9.99
N HIS A 282 -32.44 -20.41 -10.99
CA HIS A 282 -33.08 -21.73 -10.86
C HIS A 282 -32.04 -22.82 -10.58
N GLN A 283 -30.92 -22.79 -11.31
CA GLN A 283 -29.81 -23.73 -11.10
C GLN A 283 -29.18 -23.58 -9.71
N ALA A 284 -28.93 -22.35 -9.26
CA ALA A 284 -28.41 -22.10 -7.91
C ALA A 284 -29.36 -22.57 -6.80
N SER A 285 -30.68 -22.47 -7.02
CA SER A 285 -31.68 -22.92 -6.06
C SER A 285 -31.84 -24.44 -6.04
N SER A 286 -31.57 -25.10 -7.17
CA SER A 286 -31.68 -26.56 -7.32
C SER A 286 -30.43 -27.30 -6.79
N GLU A 287 -29.25 -26.70 -6.94
CA GLU A 287 -27.98 -27.26 -6.43
C GLU A 287 -27.72 -26.90 -4.95
N GLY A 288 -28.38 -25.86 -4.42
CA GLY A 288 -28.29 -25.45 -3.01
C GLY A 288 -29.15 -26.28 -2.03
N GLY A 289 -29.93 -27.24 -2.55
CA GLY A 289 -30.69 -28.20 -1.75
C GLY A 289 -30.04 -29.57 -1.84
N HIS A 290 -29.78 -30.20 -0.70
CA HIS A 290 -29.20 -31.54 -0.55
C HIS A 290 -29.60 -32.49 -1.70
N GLY A 291 -28.60 -33.12 -2.32
CA GLY A 291 -28.80 -34.21 -3.26
C GLY A 291 -29.65 -35.35 -2.67
N PRO A 292 -30.21 -36.22 -3.53
CA PRO A 292 -31.19 -37.22 -3.12
C PRO A 292 -30.60 -38.20 -2.07
N HIS A 293 -31.21 -38.21 -0.89
CA HIS A 293 -31.12 -39.23 0.18
C HIS A 293 -29.91 -40.17 0.16
N TRP A 294 -28.83 -39.80 0.89
CA TRP A 294 -27.82 -40.73 1.40
C TRP A 294 -27.88 -40.76 2.94
N PRO A 295 -27.84 -41.93 3.62
CA PRO A 295 -28.22 -42.06 5.03
C PRO A 295 -27.10 -41.71 6.03
N LEU A 296 -26.04 -41.03 5.59
CA LEU A 296 -24.93 -40.60 6.45
C LEU A 296 -24.66 -39.10 6.20
N PRO A 297 -24.40 -38.29 7.24
CA PRO A 297 -23.96 -36.91 7.03
C PRO A 297 -22.60 -36.95 6.32
N PRO A 298 -22.41 -36.21 5.21
CA PRO A 298 -21.10 -36.07 4.59
C PRO A 298 -20.14 -35.46 5.62
N PHE A 299 -19.06 -36.19 5.90
CA PHE A 299 -18.01 -35.73 6.80
C PHE A 299 -17.22 -34.61 6.11
N GLY A 300 -17.62 -33.37 6.40
CA GLY A 300 -16.91 -32.16 5.99
C GLY A 300 -17.61 -31.37 4.90
N GLU A 301 -18.61 -30.57 5.25
CA GLU A 301 -19.23 -29.65 4.30
C GLU A 301 -19.27 -28.23 4.84
N SER A 302 -18.71 -27.33 4.04
CA SER A 302 -19.10 -25.94 3.96
C SER A 302 -18.77 -25.56 2.52
N HIS A 303 -19.78 -25.47 1.66
CA HIS A 303 -19.55 -25.19 0.24
C HIS A 303 -20.44 -24.07 -0.29
N GLY A 304 -21.33 -23.51 0.55
CA GLY A 304 -22.19 -22.38 0.22
C GLY A 304 -21.82 -21.11 0.98
N PRO A 305 -22.41 -19.96 0.63
CA PRO A 305 -22.10 -18.69 1.26
C PRO A 305 -22.54 -18.66 2.73
N TYR A 306 -21.77 -17.98 3.58
CA TYR A 306 -22.11 -17.74 4.98
C TYR A 306 -22.85 -16.41 5.16
N SER A 307 -24.01 -16.44 5.78
CA SER A 307 -24.84 -15.25 6.02
C SER A 307 -24.42 -14.56 7.33
N LEU A 308 -23.54 -13.56 7.25
CA LEU A 308 -22.99 -12.90 8.44
C LEU A 308 -24.04 -12.11 9.22
N LEU A 309 -24.89 -11.36 8.51
CA LEU A 309 -25.88 -10.45 9.12
C LEU A 309 -27.13 -11.18 9.66
N ASP A 310 -27.35 -12.42 9.24
CA ASP A 310 -28.44 -13.26 9.75
C ASP A 310 -28.07 -13.88 11.12
N GLN A 311 -26.80 -13.78 11.55
CA GLN A 311 -26.35 -14.23 12.86
C GLN A 311 -26.64 -13.20 13.96
N ARG A 312 -26.47 -13.60 15.22
CA ARG A 312 -26.46 -12.65 16.33
C ARG A 312 -25.17 -11.84 16.34
N PRO A 313 -25.22 -10.51 16.55
CA PRO A 313 -24.01 -9.71 16.69
C PRO A 313 -23.20 -10.18 17.91
N SER A 314 -21.87 -10.24 17.77
CA SER A 314 -20.96 -10.58 18.88
C SER A 314 -20.92 -9.46 19.92
N ILE A 315 -21.12 -8.21 19.49
CA ILE A 315 -21.29 -7.04 20.34
C ILE A 315 -22.42 -6.19 19.76
N GLY A 316 -23.36 -5.76 20.60
CA GLY A 316 -24.43 -4.86 20.19
C GLY A 316 -24.92 -4.01 21.35
N ASN A 317 -25.11 -2.71 21.08
CA ASN A 317 -25.77 -1.76 21.98
C ASN A 317 -26.39 -0.62 21.15
N GLN A 318 -26.90 0.43 21.81
CA GLN A 318 -27.52 1.59 21.12
C GLN A 318 -26.56 2.40 20.24
N HIS A 319 -25.25 2.21 20.38
CA HIS A 319 -24.19 2.93 19.65
C HIS A 319 -23.64 2.14 18.46
N GLY A 320 -23.93 0.84 18.36
CA GLY A 320 -23.51 0.05 17.21
C GLY A 320 -23.62 -1.46 17.39
N GLN A 321 -23.30 -2.16 16.31
CA GLN A 321 -23.35 -3.62 16.21
C GLN A 321 -22.09 -4.13 15.51
N LEU A 322 -21.56 -5.26 16.00
CA LEU A 322 -20.44 -5.99 15.42
C LEU A 322 -20.87 -7.43 15.14
N TYR A 323 -20.66 -7.88 13.92
CA TYR A 323 -20.87 -9.25 13.47
C TYR A 323 -19.54 -9.84 13.04
N GLU A 324 -19.28 -11.10 13.38
CA GLU A 324 -17.98 -11.73 13.13
C GLU A 324 -18.17 -13.16 12.61
N ALA A 325 -17.36 -13.51 11.63
CA ALA A 325 -17.19 -14.87 11.15
C ALA A 325 -15.70 -15.23 11.14
N ASP A 326 -15.39 -16.35 11.77
CA ASP A 326 -14.06 -16.95 11.81
C ASP A 326 -14.11 -18.41 11.36
N ALA A 327 -12.96 -19.09 11.40
CA ALA A 327 -12.78 -20.50 11.08
C ALA A 327 -13.72 -21.47 11.84
N ARG A 328 -14.23 -21.08 13.03
CA ARG A 328 -15.15 -21.91 13.81
C ARG A 328 -16.57 -21.82 13.27
N SER A 329 -16.97 -20.63 12.86
CA SER A 329 -18.30 -20.36 12.30
C SER A 329 -18.45 -20.71 10.81
N PHE A 330 -17.39 -20.54 10.03
CA PHE A 330 -17.37 -20.78 8.60
C PHE A 330 -16.03 -21.43 8.21
N ARG A 331 -16.08 -22.74 7.94
CA ARG A 331 -14.88 -23.57 7.77
C ARG A 331 -14.01 -23.14 6.59
N ASP A 332 -14.59 -22.59 5.52
CA ASP A 332 -13.84 -22.13 4.34
C ASP A 332 -12.86 -20.99 4.66
N LEU A 333 -13.05 -20.30 5.79
CA LEU A 333 -12.10 -19.30 6.26
C LEU A 333 -10.89 -19.91 6.98
N ALA A 334 -11.00 -21.15 7.47
CA ALA A 334 -9.95 -21.83 8.23
C ALA A 334 -8.68 -22.02 7.38
N ASP A 335 -8.84 -22.43 6.12
CA ASP A 335 -7.73 -22.68 5.18
C ASP A 335 -6.99 -21.40 4.75
N HIS A 336 -7.51 -20.23 5.14
CA HIS A 336 -6.98 -18.93 4.76
C HIS A 336 -6.47 -18.10 5.93
N ASP A 337 -6.72 -18.54 7.18
CA ASP A 337 -6.36 -17.79 8.39
C ASP A 337 -6.86 -16.33 8.34
N VAL A 338 -8.11 -16.17 7.90
CA VAL A 338 -8.81 -14.87 7.82
C VAL A 338 -10.08 -14.94 8.66
N SER A 339 -10.40 -13.86 9.35
CA SER A 339 -11.76 -13.63 9.84
C SER A 339 -12.37 -12.42 9.15
N VAL A 340 -13.69 -12.45 9.00
CA VAL A 340 -14.46 -11.38 8.36
C VAL A 340 -15.41 -10.81 9.39
N SER A 341 -15.40 -9.49 9.55
CA SER A 341 -16.32 -8.81 10.46
C SER A 341 -17.03 -7.65 9.79
N PHE A 342 -18.23 -7.34 10.28
CA PHE A 342 -19.01 -6.20 9.85
C PHE A 342 -19.37 -5.35 11.08
N ALA A 343 -18.99 -4.09 11.05
CA ALA A 343 -19.30 -3.12 12.09
C ALA A 343 -20.25 -2.06 11.55
N ASN A 344 -21.37 -1.85 12.25
CA ASN A 344 -22.30 -0.76 12.01
C ASN A 344 -22.23 0.18 13.22
N ILE A 345 -21.62 1.35 13.05
CA ILE A 345 -21.50 2.38 14.08
C ILE A 345 -22.62 3.39 13.86
N THR A 346 -23.46 3.57 14.88
CA THR A 346 -24.60 4.49 14.82
C THR A 346 -24.12 5.93 14.66
N ALA A 347 -24.85 6.76 13.92
CA ALA A 347 -24.52 8.17 13.72
C ALA A 347 -24.16 8.88 15.04
N GLY A 348 -23.07 9.65 15.03
CA GLY A 348 -22.54 10.35 16.20
C GLY A 348 -21.94 9.46 17.29
N SER A 349 -21.79 8.15 17.04
CA SER A 349 -21.16 7.20 17.96
C SER A 349 -19.76 6.79 17.49
N MET A 350 -19.04 6.03 18.31
CA MET A 350 -17.71 5.51 18.00
C MET A 350 -17.54 4.05 18.44
N SER A 351 -16.58 3.35 17.85
CA SER A 351 -16.06 2.13 18.47
C SER A 351 -15.28 2.50 19.74
N ALA A 352 -15.30 1.65 20.76
CA ALA A 352 -14.36 1.79 21.87
C ALA A 352 -12.92 1.65 21.32
N PRO A 353 -11.96 2.49 21.77
CA PRO A 353 -10.56 2.30 21.42
C PRO A 353 -10.10 0.88 21.72
N LEU A 354 -9.47 0.23 20.74
CA LEU A 354 -9.03 -1.15 20.86
C LEU A 354 -7.78 -1.42 20.01
N PHE A 355 -7.10 -2.53 20.25
CA PHE A 355 -6.09 -3.07 19.34
C PHE A 355 -6.32 -4.58 19.12
N ASN A 356 -5.80 -5.09 18.00
CA ASN A 356 -5.78 -6.52 17.70
C ASN A 356 -4.44 -7.13 18.15
N THR A 357 -4.48 -8.26 18.84
CA THR A 357 -3.27 -8.91 19.37
C THR A 357 -2.38 -9.54 18.30
N ARG A 358 -2.96 -10.06 17.22
CA ARG A 358 -2.23 -10.85 16.20
C ARG A 358 -2.57 -10.50 14.76
N ALA A 359 -3.78 -9.98 14.52
CA ALA A 359 -4.30 -9.80 13.17
C ALA A 359 -4.07 -8.39 12.61
N PHE A 360 -3.68 -8.31 11.35
CA PHE A 360 -3.82 -7.08 10.57
C PHE A 360 -5.29 -6.89 10.24
N LYS A 361 -5.84 -5.70 10.50
CA LYS A 361 -7.20 -5.37 10.09
C LYS A 361 -7.17 -4.59 8.79
N ILE A 362 -7.84 -5.08 7.76
CA ILE A 362 -8.10 -4.35 6.53
C ILE A 362 -9.58 -3.98 6.51
N ALA A 363 -9.88 -2.70 6.67
CA ALA A 363 -11.23 -2.19 6.81
C ALA A 363 -11.67 -1.44 5.55
N TYR A 364 -12.76 -1.87 4.92
CA TYR A 364 -13.41 -1.24 3.78
C TYR A 364 -14.71 -0.56 4.23
N VAL A 365 -14.83 0.74 3.96
CA VAL A 365 -16.04 1.51 4.29
C VAL A 365 -17.12 1.21 3.26
N ALA A 366 -18.14 0.46 3.67
CA ALA A 366 -19.27 0.05 2.83
C ALA A 366 -20.25 1.20 2.59
N ARG A 367 -20.63 1.91 3.66
CA ARG A 367 -21.57 3.04 3.65
C ARG A 367 -21.26 4.04 4.75
N GLY A 368 -21.76 5.26 4.58
CA GLY A 368 -21.61 6.33 5.57
C GLY A 368 -20.31 7.10 5.47
N GLN A 369 -20.13 7.99 6.45
CA GLN A 369 -18.95 8.84 6.60
C GLN A 369 -18.52 8.87 8.06
N GLY A 370 -17.26 9.23 8.28
CA GLY A 370 -16.71 9.33 9.63
C GLY A 370 -15.22 9.60 9.62
N ASN A 371 -14.57 9.32 10.73
CA ASN A 371 -13.13 9.42 10.87
C ASN A 371 -12.58 8.19 11.60
N ALA A 372 -11.32 7.86 11.37
CA ALA A 372 -10.57 6.92 12.19
C ALA A 372 -9.28 7.53 12.68
N GLU A 373 -8.86 7.13 13.87
CA GLU A 373 -7.55 7.42 14.41
C GLU A 373 -6.80 6.11 14.67
N ILE A 374 -5.53 6.05 14.28
CA ILE A 374 -4.64 4.91 14.46
C ILE A 374 -3.38 5.39 15.15
N VAL A 375 -3.09 4.87 16.34
CA VAL A 375 -1.90 5.19 17.12
C VAL A 375 -0.74 4.32 16.62
N CYS A 376 0.34 4.95 16.15
CA CYS A 376 1.47 4.29 15.53
C CYS A 376 2.79 4.64 16.24
N PRO A 377 3.59 3.64 16.67
CA PRO A 377 4.91 3.88 17.26
C PRO A 377 6.00 4.09 16.20
N HIS A 378 5.80 3.63 14.96
CA HIS A 378 6.84 3.69 13.92
C HIS A 378 7.04 5.13 13.42
N GLN A 379 8.19 5.72 13.75
CA GLN A 379 8.62 6.99 13.13
C GLN A 379 8.97 6.76 11.66
N GLN A 380 8.35 7.53 10.75
CA GLN A 380 8.93 7.71 9.43
C GLN A 380 10.21 8.55 9.61
N GLN A 381 11.39 7.96 9.40
CA GLN A 381 12.61 8.72 9.13
C GLN A 381 12.39 9.55 7.85
N GLN A 382 11.80 10.72 7.98
CA GLN A 382 11.69 11.72 6.93
C GLN A 382 12.03 13.08 7.54
N SER A 383 13.34 13.34 7.64
CA SER A 383 14.00 14.64 7.39
C SER A 383 15.28 14.82 8.23
N GLN A 384 16.33 14.06 7.90
CA GLN A 384 17.72 14.47 8.14
C GLN A 384 18.52 14.35 6.84
N SER A 385 18.06 15.03 5.79
CA SER A 385 18.85 15.22 4.57
C SER A 385 18.84 16.66 4.05
N GLN A 386 18.37 17.62 4.85
CA GLN A 386 18.45 19.04 4.53
C GLN A 386 18.81 19.87 5.77
N ARG A 387 19.98 19.63 6.36
CA ARG A 387 20.75 20.59 7.16
C ARG A 387 22.12 19.97 7.44
N GLY A 388 23.09 20.31 6.60
CA GLY A 388 24.45 19.75 6.69
C GLY A 388 25.29 19.84 5.41
N GLY A 389 24.92 20.69 4.45
CA GLY A 389 25.79 21.00 3.32
C GLY A 389 26.83 22.05 3.72
N LYS A 390 27.92 21.64 4.38
CA LYS A 390 29.23 22.31 4.32
C LYS A 390 30.31 21.47 5.02
N GLY A 391 31.09 20.78 4.20
CA GLY A 391 32.52 20.58 4.39
C GLY A 391 32.97 19.48 5.35
N ARG A 392 33.31 18.31 4.81
CA ARG A 392 34.71 17.81 4.83
C ARG A 392 34.83 16.53 4.00
N ARG A 393 35.66 16.60 2.95
CA ARG A 393 36.36 15.44 2.41
C ARG A 393 37.39 15.00 3.46
N ARG A 394 37.39 13.74 3.89
CA ARG A 394 38.57 12.84 3.83
C ARG A 394 38.29 11.45 4.43
N SER A 395 38.90 10.47 3.76
CA SER A 395 39.37 9.16 4.22
C SER A 395 38.33 8.11 4.63
N GLU A 396 38.12 7.21 3.67
CA GLU A 396 37.96 5.77 3.88
C GLU A 396 39.09 5.25 4.79
N GLU A 397 38.71 4.56 5.87
CA GLU A 397 39.44 3.55 6.65
C GLU A 397 38.83 3.55 8.06
N GLU A 398 37.89 2.62 8.29
CA GLU A 398 37.55 1.97 9.57
C GLU A 398 36.28 1.13 9.32
N GLU A 399 36.49 -0.06 8.76
CA GLU A 399 35.57 -1.19 9.01
C GLU A 399 35.90 -1.77 10.38
N GLU A 400 34.88 -2.35 11.01
CA GLU A 400 34.90 -3.10 12.28
C GLU A 400 34.74 -2.29 13.57
N GLU A 401 33.50 -1.91 13.85
CA GLU A 401 32.83 -2.28 15.10
C GLU A 401 31.30 -2.11 14.92
N GLY A 402 30.71 -3.13 14.29
CA GLY A 402 29.26 -3.31 14.25
C GLY A 402 28.75 -3.78 15.62
N GLY A 403 28.90 -2.94 16.64
CA GLY A 403 28.16 -3.08 17.89
C GLY A 403 26.72 -2.72 17.61
N SER A 404 25.86 -3.73 17.56
CA SER A 404 24.42 -3.53 17.74
C SER A 404 24.20 -2.89 19.10
N SER A 405 24.14 -1.56 19.15
CA SER A 405 23.50 -0.84 20.23
C SER A 405 21.99 -1.13 20.10
N GLU A 406 21.61 -2.30 20.58
CA GLU A 406 20.29 -2.57 21.14
C GLU A 406 20.16 -1.71 22.42
N GLU A 407 20.28 -0.40 22.29
CA GLU A 407 20.03 0.56 23.35
C GLU A 407 18.59 1.06 23.18
N GLU A 408 17.71 0.37 23.90
CA GLU A 408 16.42 0.86 24.43
C GLU A 408 15.64 1.86 23.55
N GLU A 409 14.82 1.35 22.61
CA GLU A 409 13.69 2.09 22.02
C GLU A 409 12.55 2.36 23.05
N ALA A 410 12.81 2.27 24.35
CA ALA A 410 11.85 2.57 25.39
C ALA A 410 11.74 4.09 25.58
N GLY A 411 11.03 4.76 24.66
CA GLY A 411 10.76 6.20 24.76
C GLY A 411 10.34 6.90 23.47
N GLN A 412 10.28 6.22 22.33
CA GLN A 412 9.78 6.84 21.09
C GLN A 412 8.27 7.08 21.22
N GLY A 413 7.88 8.36 21.35
CA GLY A 413 6.47 8.75 21.48
C GLY A 413 5.60 8.29 20.30
N TYR A 414 4.29 8.18 20.54
CA TYR A 414 3.33 7.71 19.53
C TYR A 414 2.89 8.84 18.57
N ARG A 415 2.68 8.50 17.29
CA ARG A 415 2.01 9.37 16.32
C ARG A 415 0.59 8.89 16.05
N THR A 416 -0.37 9.80 16.07
CA THR A 416 -1.75 9.52 15.66
C THR A 416 -1.93 9.77 14.16
N ILE A 417 -2.25 8.73 13.41
CA ILE A 417 -2.64 8.82 12.00
C ILE A 417 -4.16 9.01 11.95
N ARG A 418 -4.60 10.16 11.46
CA ARG A 418 -6.01 10.50 11.29
C ARG A 418 -6.46 10.26 9.85
N ALA A 419 -7.59 9.58 9.69
CA ALA A 419 -8.13 9.17 8.41
C ALA A 419 -9.58 9.64 8.29
N ARG A 420 -9.90 10.39 7.22
CA ARG A 420 -11.29 10.66 6.86
C ARG A 420 -11.86 9.44 6.15
N LEU A 421 -13.02 8.98 6.61
CA LEU A 421 -13.69 7.79 6.12
C LEU A 421 -14.89 8.19 5.27
N SER A 422 -14.99 7.58 4.10
CA SER A 422 -16.12 7.71 3.18
C SER A 422 -16.29 6.40 2.42
N GLN A 423 -17.46 6.18 1.82
CA GLN A 423 -17.71 4.98 1.03
C GLN A 423 -16.57 4.69 0.02
N GLY A 424 -16.03 3.48 0.10
CA GLY A 424 -14.93 3.02 -0.75
C GLY A 424 -13.52 3.30 -0.21
N THR A 425 -13.39 4.02 0.92
CA THR A 425 -12.11 4.14 1.63
C THR A 425 -11.71 2.79 2.23
N VAL A 426 -10.43 2.44 2.11
CA VAL A 426 -9.79 1.34 2.83
C VAL A 426 -8.78 1.90 3.81
N PHE A 427 -8.78 1.40 5.04
CA PHE A 427 -7.68 1.65 5.98
C PHE A 427 -7.16 0.35 6.57
N VAL A 428 -5.87 0.33 6.89
CA VAL A 428 -5.17 -0.84 7.42
C VAL A 428 -4.74 -0.52 8.85
N VAL A 429 -5.12 -1.37 9.80
CA VAL A 429 -4.63 -1.29 11.17
C VAL A 429 -3.62 -2.43 11.38
N PRO A 430 -2.32 -2.13 11.56
CA PRO A 430 -1.34 -3.14 11.87
C PRO A 430 -1.57 -3.77 13.25
N VAL A 431 -0.97 -4.93 13.46
CA VAL A 431 -1.02 -5.66 14.73
C VAL A 431 -0.55 -4.77 15.88
N GLY A 432 -1.25 -4.83 17.01
CA GLY A 432 -0.91 -4.08 18.22
C GLY A 432 -1.19 -2.57 18.17
N HIS A 433 -1.60 -2.00 17.03
CA HIS A 433 -1.86 -0.56 16.93
C HIS A 433 -3.25 -0.24 17.50
N PRO A 434 -3.35 0.62 18.53
CA PRO A 434 -4.63 1.12 19.00
C PRO A 434 -5.34 1.92 17.91
N PHE A 435 -6.64 1.72 17.76
CA PHE A 435 -7.43 2.47 16.81
C PHE A 435 -8.86 2.72 17.31
N VAL A 436 -9.50 3.70 16.70
CA VAL A 436 -10.91 4.04 16.89
C VAL A 436 -11.51 4.47 15.55
N ALA A 437 -12.78 4.13 15.31
CA ALA A 437 -13.58 4.69 14.23
C ALA A 437 -14.80 5.42 14.81
N VAL A 438 -15.08 6.61 14.29
CA VAL A 438 -16.14 7.51 14.73
C VAL A 438 -17.06 7.77 13.54
N ALA A 439 -18.36 7.52 13.72
CA ALA A 439 -19.37 7.84 12.70
C ALA A 439 -19.68 9.33 12.70
N ALA A 440 -19.94 9.88 11.51
CA ALA A 440 -20.50 11.22 11.38
C ALA A 440 -21.88 11.31 12.05
N ARG A 441 -22.33 12.52 12.39
CA ARG A 441 -23.62 12.74 13.09
C ARG A 441 -24.84 12.55 12.19
N ASP A 442 -24.65 12.59 10.88
CA ASP A 442 -25.72 12.55 9.87
C ASP A 442 -25.97 11.15 9.28
N SER A 443 -25.06 10.20 9.54
CA SER A 443 -25.11 8.88 8.92
C SER A 443 -24.40 7.83 9.76
N ASN A 444 -24.97 6.62 9.78
CA ASN A 444 -24.28 5.45 10.32
C ASN A 444 -23.05 5.13 9.46
N LEU A 445 -22.01 4.62 10.10
CA LEU A 445 -20.79 4.19 9.43
C LEU A 445 -20.74 2.65 9.40
N GLU A 446 -20.82 2.08 8.20
CA GLU A 446 -20.77 0.64 7.97
C GLU A 446 -19.41 0.24 7.40
N ILE A 447 -18.73 -0.68 8.08
CA ILE A 447 -17.36 -1.09 7.77
C ILE A 447 -17.27 -2.62 7.69
N VAL A 448 -16.81 -3.13 6.55
CA VAL A 448 -16.45 -4.53 6.36
C VAL A 448 -14.96 -4.68 6.64
N CYS A 449 -14.59 -5.64 7.47
CA CYS A 449 -13.21 -5.84 7.88
C CYS A 449 -12.76 -7.27 7.55
N PHE A 450 -11.56 -7.37 6.99
CA PHE A 450 -10.82 -8.62 6.86
C PHE A 450 -9.68 -8.58 7.86
N GLU A 451 -9.76 -9.40 8.89
CA GLU A 451 -8.68 -9.63 9.84
C GLU A 451 -7.79 -10.77 9.32
N LEU A 452 -6.58 -10.43 8.91
CA LEU A 452 -5.58 -11.38 8.38
C LEU A 452 -4.76 -11.96 9.52
N ARG A 453 -4.39 -13.23 9.42
CA ARG A 453 -3.71 -13.96 10.50
C ARG A 453 -4.54 -13.98 11.77
N ALA A 454 -5.80 -14.35 11.60
CA ALA A 454 -6.84 -14.26 12.62
C ALA A 454 -6.75 -15.36 13.69
N GLU A 455 -5.98 -16.43 13.47
CA GLU A 455 -5.84 -17.51 14.44
C GLU A 455 -5.35 -16.97 15.79
N LYS A 456 -6.15 -17.20 16.83
CA LYS A 456 -5.91 -16.73 18.21
C LYS A 456 -5.82 -15.19 18.33
N ASN A 457 -6.35 -14.44 17.36
CA ASN A 457 -6.45 -13.00 17.47
C ASN A 457 -7.54 -12.60 18.48
N GLU A 458 -7.23 -11.63 19.33
CA GLU A 458 -8.15 -11.05 20.30
C GLU A 458 -8.27 -9.55 20.08
N LYS A 459 -9.48 -9.03 20.30
CA LYS A 459 -9.76 -7.59 20.33
C LYS A 459 -9.63 -7.11 21.77
N VAL A 460 -8.56 -6.38 22.06
CA VAL A 460 -8.29 -5.85 23.40
C VAL A 460 -8.81 -4.43 23.48
N PHE A 461 -9.87 -4.24 24.25
CA PHE A 461 -10.50 -2.93 24.47
C PHE A 461 -9.77 -2.13 25.54
N LEU A 462 -9.54 -0.85 25.25
CA LEU A 462 -8.86 0.12 26.12
C LEU A 462 -9.86 1.05 26.85
N ALA A 463 -11.15 0.93 26.54
CA ALA A 463 -12.22 1.68 27.18
C ALA A 463 -13.54 0.88 27.16
N GLY A 464 -14.53 1.34 27.94
CA GLY A 464 -15.83 0.69 28.09
C GLY A 464 -15.83 -0.44 29.12
N ALA A 465 -16.90 -1.23 29.14
CA ALA A 465 -17.11 -2.28 30.13
C ALA A 465 -15.94 -3.29 30.20
N ASP A 466 -15.42 -3.66 29.04
CA ASP A 466 -14.36 -4.67 28.84
C ASP A 466 -12.95 -4.08 28.81
N ASN A 467 -12.78 -2.84 29.29
CA ASN A 467 -11.48 -2.18 29.36
C ASN A 467 -10.45 -3.05 30.12
N VAL A 468 -9.40 -3.47 29.41
CA VAL A 468 -8.34 -4.33 29.95
C VAL A 468 -7.60 -3.68 31.12
N LEU A 469 -7.50 -2.34 31.14
CA LEU A 469 -6.78 -1.59 32.17
C LEU A 469 -7.46 -1.71 33.54
N LYS A 470 -8.77 -2.01 33.58
CA LYS A 470 -9.49 -2.30 34.84
C LYS A 470 -9.00 -3.57 35.53
N LYS A 471 -8.40 -4.50 34.77
CA LYS A 471 -7.89 -5.78 35.29
C LYS A 471 -6.52 -5.66 35.96
N LEU A 472 -5.86 -4.49 35.89
CA LEU A 472 -4.61 -4.26 36.59
C LEU A 472 -4.83 -4.34 38.11
N ASP A 473 -3.88 -4.94 38.81
CA ASP A 473 -3.90 -4.99 40.27
C ASP A 473 -3.79 -3.58 40.86
N ARG A 474 -4.28 -3.42 42.09
CA ARG A 474 -4.33 -2.13 42.79
C ARG A 474 -2.97 -1.42 42.80
N VAL A 475 -1.90 -2.17 43.08
CA VAL A 475 -0.52 -1.63 43.11
C VAL A 475 -0.06 -1.25 41.70
N ALA A 476 -0.35 -2.07 40.69
CA ALA A 476 0.01 -1.79 39.30
C ALA A 476 -0.69 -0.52 38.79
N LYS A 477 -1.98 -0.32 39.12
CA LYS A 477 -2.71 0.92 38.82
C LYS A 477 -2.03 2.13 39.46
N ALA A 478 -1.74 2.05 40.76
CA ALA A 478 -1.16 3.16 41.50
C ALA A 478 0.21 3.57 40.95
N LEU A 479 1.06 2.60 40.63
CA LEU A 479 2.39 2.84 40.06
C LEU A 479 2.32 3.33 38.60
N SER A 480 1.45 2.76 37.76
CA SER A 480 1.39 3.07 36.33
C SER A 480 0.78 4.43 36.03
N PHE A 481 -0.24 4.83 36.81
CA PHE A 481 -0.95 6.10 36.62
C PHE A 481 -0.49 7.21 37.58
N ALA A 482 0.41 6.90 38.52
CA ALA A 482 0.83 7.81 39.59
C ALA A 482 -0.36 8.44 40.35
N ALA A 483 -1.43 7.66 40.53
CA ALA A 483 -2.70 8.09 41.13
C ALA A 483 -3.22 7.06 42.13
N LYS A 484 -4.24 7.39 42.93
CA LYS A 484 -4.87 6.39 43.81
C LYS A 484 -5.61 5.35 42.97
N ALA A 485 -5.50 4.08 43.34
CA ALA A 485 -6.13 3.01 42.57
C ALA A 485 -7.65 3.14 42.50
N GLU A 486 -8.28 3.68 43.55
CA GLU A 486 -9.72 3.93 43.60
C GLU A 486 -10.15 4.99 42.58
N GLU A 487 -9.34 6.04 42.41
CA GLU A 487 -9.55 7.08 41.41
C GLU A 487 -9.38 6.52 39.99
N VAL A 488 -8.35 5.69 39.78
CA VAL A 488 -8.16 4.98 38.50
C VAL A 488 -9.35 4.07 38.19
N ASP A 489 -9.86 3.34 39.17
CA ASP A 489 -11.01 2.45 39.00
C ASP A 489 -12.31 3.21 38.71
N GLU A 490 -12.51 4.37 39.33
CA GLU A 490 -13.62 5.27 39.05
C GLU A 490 -13.58 5.75 37.59
N VAL A 491 -12.43 6.24 37.12
CA VAL A 491 -12.25 6.76 35.75
C VAL A 491 -12.39 5.65 34.71
N LEU A 492 -11.66 4.55 34.86
CA LEU A 492 -11.70 3.43 33.91
C LEU A 492 -13.04 2.69 33.93
N GLY A 493 -13.78 2.78 35.04
CA GLY A 493 -15.10 2.19 35.26
C GLY A 493 -16.28 3.07 34.86
N ALA A 494 -16.06 4.33 34.49
CA ALA A 494 -17.13 5.29 34.22
C ALA A 494 -18.05 4.89 33.05
N ARG A 495 -17.50 4.21 32.02
CA ARG A 495 -18.28 3.73 30.86
C ARG A 495 -18.68 2.26 31.04
N ARG A 496 -19.97 1.99 30.91
CA ARG A 496 -20.58 0.65 31.12
C ARG A 496 -20.96 -0.04 29.81
N GLU A 497 -20.89 0.67 28.70
CA GLU A 497 -21.17 0.15 27.38
C GLU A 497 -19.97 -0.67 26.86
N LYS A 498 -20.27 -1.75 26.14
CA LYS A 498 -19.27 -2.65 25.55
C LYS A 498 -19.11 -2.38 24.06
N GLY A 499 -17.85 -2.23 23.62
CA GLY A 499 -17.42 -2.19 22.22
C GLY A 499 -17.80 -0.96 21.40
N PHE A 500 -18.98 -0.35 21.62
CA PHE A 500 -19.39 0.92 20.99
C PHE A 500 -19.82 1.92 22.06
N LEU A 501 -19.42 3.18 21.89
CA LEU A 501 -19.54 4.27 22.84
C LEU A 501 -20.15 5.51 22.15
N PRO A 502 -20.72 6.47 22.90
CA PRO A 502 -21.05 7.77 22.33
C PRO A 502 -19.79 8.46 21.78
N GLY A 503 -19.92 9.13 20.64
CA GLY A 503 -18.82 9.87 20.01
C GLY A 503 -18.55 11.22 20.69
N PRO A 504 -17.50 11.94 20.25
CA PRO A 504 -17.10 13.21 20.84
C PRO A 504 -18.15 14.33 20.64
N GLU A 505 -18.28 15.22 21.63
CA GLU A 505 -19.15 16.39 21.60
C GLU A 505 -18.58 17.51 20.70
N GLU A 506 -19.44 18.34 20.08
CA GLU A 506 -19.01 19.32 19.06
C GLU A 506 -18.11 20.45 19.60
N GLU A 507 -18.22 20.81 20.89
CA GLU A 507 -17.39 21.85 21.50
C GLU A 507 -15.94 21.40 21.74
N SER A 508 -15.70 20.12 22.04
CA SER A 508 -14.34 19.60 22.19
C SER A 508 -13.63 19.49 20.84
N GLY A 509 -14.35 19.10 19.78
CA GLY A 509 -13.79 19.03 18.42
C GLY A 509 -13.38 20.39 17.84
N ARG A 510 -14.20 21.44 18.03
CA ARG A 510 -13.86 22.81 17.60
C ARG A 510 -12.73 23.43 18.42
N ARG A 511 -12.64 23.11 19.71
CA ARG A 511 -11.55 23.57 20.57
C ARG A 511 -10.23 22.90 20.19
N GLU A 512 -10.23 21.60 19.95
CA GLU A 512 -9.05 20.87 19.46
C GLU A 512 -8.63 21.30 18.05
N GLU A 513 -9.56 21.59 17.13
CA GLU A 513 -9.21 22.15 15.82
C GLU A 513 -8.60 23.56 15.93
N ARG A 514 -9.11 24.40 16.82
CA ARG A 514 -8.53 25.73 17.09
C ARG A 514 -7.15 25.65 17.73
N GLU A 515 -6.98 24.79 18.72
CA GLU A 515 -5.68 24.55 19.37
C GLU A 515 -4.67 23.97 18.34
N ARG A 516 -5.11 23.13 17.39
CA ARG A 516 -4.27 22.62 16.29
C ARG A 516 -3.92 23.66 15.24
N GLU A 517 -4.86 24.54 14.86
CA GLU A 517 -4.57 25.67 13.97
C GLU A 517 -3.58 26.64 14.62
N GLU A 518 -3.64 26.81 15.94
CA GLU A 518 -2.68 27.62 16.72
C GLU A 518 -1.30 26.96 16.82
N GLU A 519 -1.21 25.63 17.01
CA GLU A 519 0.07 24.90 16.98
C GLU A 519 0.72 24.88 15.59
N GLU A 520 -0.06 24.68 14.52
CA GLU A 520 0.45 24.74 13.14
C GLU A 520 0.87 26.16 12.72
N ARG A 521 0.18 27.20 13.23
CA ARG A 521 0.59 28.61 13.06
C ARG A 521 1.83 28.93 13.90
N GLY A 522 1.91 28.44 15.14
CA GLY A 522 3.08 28.59 16.02
C GLY A 522 4.35 28.00 15.42
N GLY A 523 4.25 26.82 14.79
CA GLY A 523 5.36 26.18 14.08
C GLY A 523 5.82 26.93 12.81
N ARG A 524 4.96 27.75 12.20
CA ARG A 524 5.33 28.63 11.06
C ARG A 524 5.87 29.99 11.49
N HIS A 525 5.49 30.50 12.67
CA HIS A 525 5.96 31.79 13.17
C HIS A 525 7.31 31.71 13.90
N GLY A 526 7.71 30.54 14.40
CA GLY A 526 9.04 30.33 15.02
C GLY A 526 10.24 30.58 14.08
N GLY A 527 10.04 30.54 12.76
CA GLY A 527 11.11 30.84 11.78
C GLY A 527 11.06 32.24 11.17
N ARG A 528 9.99 33.01 11.40
CA ARG A 528 9.83 34.35 10.84
C ARG A 528 10.32 35.44 11.78
N GLY A 529 10.08 35.30 13.08
CA GLY A 529 10.61 36.23 14.09
C GLY A 529 12.13 36.17 14.26
N GLU A 530 12.75 35.00 14.03
CA GLU A 530 14.22 34.87 14.03
C GLU A 530 14.85 35.41 12.74
N ARG A 531 14.19 35.25 11.57
CA ARG A 531 14.68 35.83 10.31
C ARG A 531 14.49 37.34 10.22
N GLU A 532 13.39 37.88 10.74
CA GLU A 532 13.19 39.35 10.79
C GLU A 532 14.17 40.00 11.78
N LYS A 533 14.55 39.30 12.87
CA LYS A 533 15.63 39.75 13.77
C LYS A 533 17.04 39.60 13.18
N GLU A 534 17.32 38.52 12.45
CA GLU A 534 18.60 38.35 11.75
C GLU A 534 18.75 39.36 10.60
N GLU A 535 17.67 39.67 9.86
CA GLU A 535 17.68 40.71 8.82
C GLU A 535 17.80 42.13 9.41
N GLU A 536 17.13 42.45 10.54
CA GLU A 536 17.35 43.72 11.26
C GLU A 536 18.77 43.84 11.85
N GLU A 537 19.33 42.75 12.41
CA GLU A 537 20.72 42.74 12.91
C GLU A 537 21.76 42.80 11.77
N GLU A 538 21.46 42.24 10.60
CA GLU A 538 22.31 42.30 9.41
C GLU A 538 22.24 43.68 8.75
N GLU A 539 21.06 44.32 8.66
CA GLU A 539 20.92 45.72 8.24
C GLU A 539 21.58 46.71 9.22
N GLU A 540 21.51 46.47 10.54
CA GLU A 540 22.27 47.28 11.52
C GLU A 540 23.79 47.09 11.40
N ARG A 541 24.26 45.87 11.07
CA ARG A 541 25.69 45.59 10.84
C ARG A 541 26.18 46.19 9.52
N GLU A 542 25.39 46.13 8.45
CA GLU A 542 25.70 46.76 7.17
C GLU A 542 25.61 48.30 7.26
N GLY A 543 24.66 48.84 8.02
CA GLY A 543 24.57 50.27 8.34
C GLY A 543 25.77 50.79 9.15
N ARG A 544 26.33 49.97 10.05
CA ARG A 544 27.58 50.30 10.77
C ARG A 544 28.84 50.19 9.91
N HIS A 545 28.82 49.40 8.83
CA HIS A 545 29.94 49.29 7.89
C HIS A 545 29.87 50.30 6.73
N GLY A 546 28.68 50.78 6.34
CA GLY A 546 28.51 51.86 5.37
C GLY A 546 28.93 53.25 5.88
N GLY A 547 28.88 53.49 7.19
CA GLY A 547 29.28 54.75 7.82
C GLY A 547 30.79 54.96 8.05
N ARG A 548 31.62 53.92 7.84
CA ARG A 548 33.08 53.98 8.03
C ARG A 548 33.87 54.26 6.74
N GLY A 549 33.22 54.13 5.57
CA GLY A 549 33.81 54.45 4.27
C GLY A 549 33.68 55.93 3.88
N GLN A 550 32.58 56.60 4.24
CA GLN A 550 32.37 58.02 3.91
C GLN A 550 33.06 59.00 4.86
N ARG A 551 33.32 58.62 6.12
CA ARG A 551 34.12 59.46 7.05
C ARG A 551 35.62 59.48 6.77
N LYS A 552 36.17 58.53 6.01
CA LYS A 552 37.59 58.54 5.62
C LYS A 552 37.88 59.35 4.36
N GLN A 553 36.89 59.61 3.50
CA GLN A 553 37.06 60.49 2.33
C GLN A 553 36.84 61.97 2.65
N GLU A 554 36.01 62.32 3.65
CA GLU A 554 35.82 63.72 4.07
C GLU A 554 36.91 64.24 5.04
N GLU A 555 37.67 63.35 5.70
CA GLU A 555 38.82 63.71 6.55
C GLU A 555 40.10 63.96 5.72
N GLU A 556 40.29 63.23 4.60
CA GLU A 556 41.42 63.45 3.68
C GLU A 556 41.25 64.70 2.78
N GLU A 557 40.02 65.19 2.54
CA GLU A 557 39.79 66.47 1.83
C GLU A 557 39.79 67.71 2.76
N ARG A 558 39.67 67.55 4.08
CA ARG A 558 39.76 68.66 5.05
C ARG A 558 41.16 68.88 5.62
N GLU A 559 42.04 67.88 5.61
CA GLU A 559 43.45 68.05 6.01
C GLU A 559 44.36 68.58 4.88
N GLY A 560 43.85 68.69 3.63
CA GLY A 560 44.58 69.27 2.49
C GLY A 560 44.47 70.80 2.32
N ARG A 561 43.76 71.54 3.18
CA ARG A 561 43.49 72.98 2.97
C ARG A 561 43.75 73.94 4.13
N HIS A 562 44.36 73.50 5.23
CA HIS A 562 44.84 74.40 6.28
C HIS A 562 46.18 73.93 6.89
N GLY A 563 47.28 74.21 6.20
CA GLY A 563 48.63 73.93 6.69
C GLY A 563 49.77 74.58 5.88
N GLY A 564 49.49 75.67 5.16
CA GLY A 564 50.43 76.29 4.22
C GLY A 564 50.44 77.82 4.26
N ARG A 565 50.66 78.42 5.44
CA ARG A 565 51.03 79.84 5.55
C ARG A 565 51.58 80.14 6.95
N GLY A 566 52.90 80.01 7.12
CA GLY A 566 53.55 80.39 8.37
C GLY A 566 54.89 79.69 8.62
N ARG A 567 55.86 79.88 7.72
CA ARG A 567 57.32 79.81 7.95
C ARG A 567 58.06 80.10 6.63
N ARG A 568 57.87 81.33 6.15
CA ARG A 568 58.79 81.99 5.19
C ARG A 568 59.39 83.27 5.77
N GLU A 569 59.31 83.44 7.09
CA GLU A 569 59.94 84.52 7.86
C GLU A 569 60.59 83.93 9.11
N GLU A 570 61.61 83.10 8.92
CA GLU A 570 62.63 82.85 9.95
C GLU A 570 63.95 82.37 9.31
N ALA A 571 64.13 82.70 8.02
CA ALA A 571 65.41 82.66 7.31
C ALA A 571 66.10 84.05 7.29
N ALA A 572 65.58 85.01 8.07
CA ALA A 572 66.06 86.39 8.10
C ALA A 572 66.64 86.83 9.47
N GLU A 573 66.57 86.01 10.54
CA GLU A 573 66.91 86.50 11.89
C GLU A 573 67.83 85.61 12.73
N THR A 574 68.60 84.68 12.15
CA THR A 574 69.75 84.10 12.89
C THR A 574 70.94 83.77 11.99
N LEU A 575 71.04 84.50 10.89
CA LEU A 575 72.33 84.88 10.30
C LEU A 575 73.02 85.99 11.15
N LEU A 576 72.35 86.47 12.21
CA LEU A 576 72.83 87.46 13.18
C LEU A 576 73.49 86.85 14.44
N ARG A 577 73.79 85.54 14.45
CA ARG A 577 74.61 84.88 15.51
C ARG A 577 75.72 83.97 14.97
N MET A 578 76.18 84.19 13.73
CA MET A 578 77.64 84.17 13.55
C MET A 578 78.19 85.36 14.35
N VAL A 579 79.38 85.23 14.91
CA VAL A 579 80.08 86.24 15.73
C VAL A 579 79.76 86.19 17.23
N THR A 580 80.17 85.09 17.89
CA THR A 580 80.95 85.16 19.15
C THR A 580 81.53 83.78 19.48
N ALA A 581 82.86 83.72 19.50
CA ALA A 581 83.76 82.76 20.18
C ALA A 581 83.58 81.27 19.84
N ARG A 582 84.52 80.53 19.22
CA ARG A 582 85.99 80.55 19.35
C ARG A 582 86.44 80.74 20.81
N MET A 583 86.27 79.69 21.61
CA MET A 583 87.25 79.21 22.59
C MET A 583 86.95 77.76 22.95
#